data_AF-A0A284QXA1-F1
#
_entry.id   AF-A0A284QXA1-F1
#
_cell.length_a   1.000
_cell.length_b   1.000
_cell.length_c   1.000
_cell.angle_alpha   90.00
_cell.angle_beta   90.00
_cell.angle_gamma   90.00
#
_symmetry.space_group_name_H-M   'P 1'
#
loop_
_entity.id
_entity.type
_entity.pdbx_description
1 polymer ?
#
loop_
_entity_poly.entity_id
_entity_poly.type
_entity_poly.pdbx_seq_one_letter_code
_entity_poly.pdbx_strand_id
1 'polypeptide(L)'
;MIRRGLYVGRWAQESIFTRTFTSTIAQWKGGKGSHQKLLDSLSNLSSLLSSSAHGDDKVQRFVQRKLDHRDAYASSRDIVFQKILTLLVQHRSWDVGISVYNRMKAEKLQVSEHLRVCFTVAKWLALPPRKQKKRLLAFHQIFAASSFEEKQLLDLLDAFDWSSHAAAGVQLVKVFIESKGEGYIPSTVVVNRLVNLQTRAGDLDGAFESLRKLRPDNGEDTLWPFVSVIARMSDTGTNDKTSLEEVMNLMKERDIGADTSVFNVLIAREIKLGMYWIYPRVLSYYEVLRNLHAATGIGPDVYTFQHLCTTMGRYYEPNRNGWVPGKDQFTPRHLYRDMVAIHFNTEESKTSSVDMRELYKDQKLLNSMLFMFLSLDDPVGALVSLRGFTKFGIPVNAKTFEHVVEHLARKIHHNKRKWMPVFLSGPELDENMELMDPRLLTLLLASMRRNRQGLGRCVVPTLDMINEKTEVPSSARLDLAPLGDALLQVAYNAKGERTRDSDQAIKREVSEAAALMFPEVPTKNYQSTGRRLGNPLVYLEPWEDEVSDDAALRLAFSIVGTYLQRPILATLSDQ
;
A
#
# COMPACT_ATOMS: atom_id res chain seq x y z
N MET A 1 15.07 -2.24 8.19
CA MET A 1 14.67 -1.53 6.96
C MET A 1 13.19 -1.78 6.55
N ILE A 2 12.28 -2.05 7.50
CA ILE A 2 10.84 -2.19 7.24
C ILE A 2 10.09 -1.26 8.20
N ARG A 3 9.89 -0.02 7.77
CA ARG A 3 8.88 0.93 8.29
C ARG A 3 8.29 1.66 7.09
N ARG A 4 7.37 0.99 6.38
CA ARG A 4 6.41 1.67 5.52
C ARG A 4 5.04 1.21 5.99
N GLY A 5 4.40 2.10 6.74
CA GLY A 5 3.06 1.91 7.26
C GLY A 5 2.06 1.76 6.11
N LEU A 6 0.99 1.03 6.43
CA LEU A 6 -0.27 1.03 5.70
C LEU A 6 -0.60 2.47 5.27
N TYR A 7 -0.43 2.73 3.98
CA TYR A 7 -0.87 3.95 3.32
C TYR A 7 -2.40 3.88 3.25
N VAL A 8 -3.06 4.39 4.29
CA VAL A 8 -4.51 4.58 4.29
C VAL A 8 -4.84 5.66 3.27
N GLY A 9 -5.79 5.35 2.40
CA GLY A 9 -6.14 6.09 1.19
C GLY A 9 -6.23 7.60 1.40
N ARG A 10 -5.60 8.32 0.46
CA ARG A 10 -5.78 9.76 0.28
C ARG A 10 -7.18 9.96 -0.28
N TRP A 11 -8.16 10.28 0.58
CA TRP A 11 -9.48 10.73 0.15
C TRP A 11 -9.30 12.04 -0.60
N ALA A 12 -9.29 11.97 -1.93
CA ALA A 12 -9.28 13.13 -2.81
C ALA A 12 -10.72 13.62 -2.99
N GLN A 13 -11.33 14.15 -1.93
CA GLN A 13 -12.36 15.16 -2.13
C GLN A 13 -11.65 16.41 -2.64
N GLU A 14 -12.18 17.04 -3.70
CA GLU A 14 -11.86 18.44 -3.96
C GLU A 14 -12.08 19.19 -2.65
N SER A 15 -10.99 19.62 -2.01
CA SER A 15 -11.10 20.18 -0.67
C SER A 15 -12.05 21.38 -0.76
N ILE A 16 -12.95 21.53 0.21
CA ILE A 16 -13.91 22.64 0.29
C ILE A 16 -13.23 24.01 0.05
N PHE A 17 -11.93 24.09 0.32
CA PHE A 17 -11.07 25.23 0.03
C PHE A 17 -11.01 25.64 -1.44
N THR A 18 -11.03 24.75 -2.45
CA THR A 18 -11.03 25.17 -3.86
C THR A 18 -12.35 25.82 -4.26
N ARG A 19 -13.48 25.34 -3.72
CA ARG A 19 -14.81 25.95 -3.94
C ARG A 19 -14.99 27.29 -3.22
N THR A 20 -14.46 27.43 -1.99
CA THR A 20 -14.48 28.74 -1.30
C THR A 20 -13.53 29.75 -1.96
N PHE A 21 -12.41 29.29 -2.53
CA PHE A 21 -11.42 30.14 -3.20
C PHE A 21 -12.02 30.96 -4.36
N THR A 22 -12.82 30.35 -5.23
CA THR A 22 -13.42 31.03 -6.40
C THR A 22 -14.58 31.96 -6.03
N SER A 23 -15.41 31.57 -5.06
CA SER A 23 -16.55 32.37 -4.59
C SER A 23 -16.12 33.71 -3.95
N THR A 24 -15.12 33.71 -3.07
CA THR A 24 -14.65 34.94 -2.39
C THR A 24 -13.88 35.88 -3.33
N ILE A 25 -13.32 35.37 -4.43
CA ILE A 25 -12.65 36.18 -5.48
C ILE A 25 -13.64 37.09 -6.20
N ALA A 26 -14.86 36.59 -6.47
CA ALA A 26 -15.89 37.34 -7.19
C ALA A 26 -16.43 38.56 -6.43
N GLN A 27 -16.29 38.60 -5.10
CA GLN A 27 -16.79 39.70 -4.25
C GLN A 27 -15.83 40.88 -4.14
N TRP A 28 -14.66 40.83 -4.78
CA TRP A 28 -13.61 41.84 -4.63
C TRP A 28 -13.86 43.08 -5.51
N LYS A 29 -14.08 44.25 -4.89
CA LYS A 29 -14.35 45.53 -5.57
C LYS A 29 -13.09 46.37 -5.93
N GLY A 30 -11.90 45.78 -5.84
CA GLY A 30 -10.65 46.47 -6.20
C GLY A 30 -10.50 46.70 -7.70
N GLY A 31 -9.76 47.73 -8.11
CA GLY A 31 -9.44 47.97 -9.52
C GLY A 31 -8.76 46.75 -10.17
N LYS A 32 -9.09 46.45 -11.44
CA LYS A 32 -8.63 45.24 -12.16
C LYS A 32 -7.13 44.91 -11.98
N GLY A 33 -6.27 45.93 -11.89
CA GLY A 33 -4.82 45.75 -11.75
C GLY A 33 -4.34 45.24 -10.39
N SER A 34 -5.01 45.56 -9.28
CA SER A 34 -4.61 45.04 -7.96
C SER A 34 -5.08 43.60 -7.74
N HIS A 35 -6.13 43.16 -8.45
CA HIS A 35 -6.65 41.80 -8.37
C HIS A 35 -5.65 40.80 -8.93
N GLN A 36 -5.18 41.08 -10.14
CA GLN A 36 -4.24 40.21 -10.84
C GLN A 36 -2.95 40.05 -10.05
N LYS A 37 -2.40 41.14 -9.49
CA LYS A 37 -1.20 41.10 -8.65
C LYS A 37 -1.36 40.21 -7.41
N LEU A 38 -2.55 40.17 -6.81
CA LEU A 38 -2.83 39.28 -5.69
C LEU A 38 -2.88 37.82 -6.15
N LEU A 39 -3.59 37.53 -7.25
CA LEU A 39 -3.65 36.19 -7.83
C LEU A 39 -2.27 35.67 -8.22
N ASP A 40 -1.45 36.49 -8.87
CA ASP A 40 -0.08 36.16 -9.23
C ASP A 40 0.76 35.89 -7.97
N SER A 41 0.55 36.67 -6.90
CA SER A 41 1.27 36.47 -5.64
C SER A 41 0.85 35.18 -4.92
N LEU A 42 -0.43 34.81 -4.97
CA LEU A 42 -0.93 33.55 -4.41
C LEU A 42 -0.50 32.34 -5.24
N SER A 43 -0.48 32.46 -6.57
CA SER A 43 0.05 31.43 -7.47
C SER A 43 1.54 31.19 -7.22
N ASN A 44 2.32 32.27 -7.11
CA ASN A 44 3.74 32.17 -6.75
C ASN A 44 3.95 31.54 -5.37
N LEU A 45 3.12 31.88 -4.37
CA LEU A 45 3.19 31.24 -3.05
C LEU A 45 2.85 29.74 -3.13
N SER A 46 1.81 29.37 -3.86
CA SER A 46 1.43 27.96 -4.03
C SER A 46 2.52 27.16 -4.76
N SER A 47 3.13 27.73 -5.81
CA SER A 47 4.29 27.14 -6.49
C SER A 47 5.47 26.96 -5.53
N LEU A 48 5.76 27.98 -4.71
CA LEU A 48 6.83 27.94 -3.72
C LEU A 48 6.58 26.85 -2.66
N LEU A 49 5.35 26.74 -2.15
CA LEU A 49 4.94 25.73 -1.16
C LEU A 49 4.88 24.31 -1.73
N SER A 50 4.68 24.18 -3.05
CA SER A 50 4.67 22.88 -3.74
C SER A 50 6.10 22.39 -4.03
N SER A 51 7.08 23.30 -4.05
CA SER A 51 8.48 22.96 -4.28
C SER A 51 9.15 22.56 -2.97
N SER A 52 9.39 21.26 -2.79
CA SER A 52 10.14 20.71 -1.64
C SER A 52 11.56 21.27 -1.49
N ALA A 53 12.10 21.92 -2.54
CA ALA A 53 13.43 22.53 -2.55
C ALA A 53 13.53 23.85 -1.75
N HIS A 54 12.41 24.38 -1.26
CA HIS A 54 12.38 25.69 -0.61
C HIS A 54 12.09 25.52 0.89
N GLY A 55 13.09 25.81 1.74
CA GLY A 55 12.90 25.82 3.20
C GLY A 55 11.94 26.92 3.66
N ASP A 56 11.37 26.74 4.85
CA ASP A 56 10.37 27.63 5.46
C ASP A 56 10.80 29.10 5.52
N ASP A 57 12.10 29.38 5.64
CA ASP A 57 12.66 30.74 5.62
C ASP A 57 12.35 31.50 4.32
N LYS A 58 12.36 30.83 3.16
CA LYS A 58 12.05 31.46 1.87
C LYS A 58 10.57 31.78 1.79
N VAL A 59 9.72 30.84 2.22
CA VAL A 59 8.27 31.02 2.31
C VAL A 59 7.94 32.18 3.24
N GLN A 60 8.52 32.20 4.44
CA GLN A 60 8.33 33.27 5.41
C GLN A 60 8.75 34.63 4.86
N ARG A 61 9.95 34.75 4.26
CA ARG A 61 10.40 36.00 3.64
C ARG A 61 9.53 36.44 2.48
N PHE A 62 9.02 35.51 1.68
CA PHE A 62 8.07 35.83 0.60
C PHE A 62 6.77 36.40 1.18
N VAL A 63 6.19 35.69 2.15
CA VAL A 63 4.91 36.08 2.77
C VAL A 63 5.04 37.41 3.51
N GLN A 64 6.09 37.62 4.30
CA GLN A 64 6.31 38.88 5.02
C GLN A 64 6.44 40.06 4.04
N ARG A 65 7.29 39.94 3.01
CA ARG A 65 7.42 40.98 1.98
C ARG A 65 6.08 41.34 1.35
N LYS A 66 5.22 40.35 1.06
CA LYS A 66 3.89 40.61 0.48
C LYS A 66 2.94 41.30 1.46
N LEU A 67 3.00 40.96 2.75
CA LEU A 67 2.17 41.56 3.79
C LEU A 67 2.64 42.97 4.22
N ASP A 68 3.91 43.31 4.02
CA ASP A 68 4.51 44.61 4.34
C ASP A 68 4.09 45.73 3.38
N HIS A 69 3.63 45.40 2.18
CA HIS A 69 3.04 46.38 1.24
C HIS A 69 1.63 46.81 1.71
N ARG A 70 1.56 47.61 2.79
CA ARG A 70 0.31 48.06 3.43
C ARG A 70 -0.64 48.76 2.45
N ASP A 71 -0.11 49.64 1.61
CA ASP A 71 -0.94 50.51 0.76
C ASP A 71 -1.61 49.73 -0.39
N ALA A 72 -1.01 48.61 -0.80
CA ALA A 72 -1.53 47.82 -1.92
C ALA A 72 -2.85 47.09 -1.61
N TYR A 73 -3.17 46.88 -0.32
CA TYR A 73 -4.28 46.02 0.11
C TYR A 73 -5.15 46.61 1.22
N ALA A 74 -5.10 47.92 1.48
CA ALA A 74 -5.72 48.53 2.67
C ALA A 74 -7.20 48.13 2.88
N SER A 75 -8.00 48.06 1.81
CA SER A 75 -9.43 47.73 1.85
C SER A 75 -9.77 46.23 1.89
N SER A 76 -8.79 45.35 1.72
CA SER A 76 -9.01 43.90 1.60
C SER A 76 -7.90 43.08 2.26
N ARG A 77 -7.25 43.70 3.24
CA ARG A 77 -6.08 43.16 3.92
C ARG A 77 -6.43 41.86 4.64
N ASP A 78 -7.57 41.83 5.31
CA ASP A 78 -8.17 40.64 5.93
C ASP A 78 -8.31 39.47 4.95
N ILE A 79 -8.88 39.70 3.76
CA ILE A 79 -9.05 38.67 2.72
C ILE A 79 -7.69 38.12 2.27
N VAL A 80 -6.69 38.99 2.08
CA VAL A 80 -5.33 38.57 1.71
C VAL A 80 -4.72 37.68 2.80
N PHE A 81 -4.81 38.10 4.07
CA PHE A 81 -4.33 37.30 5.19
C PHE A 81 -5.04 35.94 5.25
N GLN A 82 -6.38 35.90 5.15
CA GLN A 82 -7.15 34.65 5.19
C GLN A 82 -6.72 33.70 4.07
N LYS A 83 -6.54 34.20 2.84
CA LYS A 83 -6.09 33.36 1.72
C LYS A 83 -4.68 32.82 1.90
N ILE A 84 -3.76 33.64 2.37
CA ILE A 84 -2.39 33.19 2.69
C ILE A 84 -2.43 32.12 3.76
N LEU A 85 -3.19 32.34 4.84
CA LEU A 85 -3.34 31.38 5.92
C LEU A 85 -3.95 30.06 5.45
N THR A 86 -4.97 30.11 4.59
CA THR A 86 -5.56 28.91 3.95
C THR A 86 -4.52 28.13 3.15
N LEU A 87 -3.73 28.79 2.30
CA LEU A 87 -2.65 28.12 1.55
C LEU A 87 -1.62 27.48 2.49
N LEU A 88 -1.24 28.17 3.57
CA LEU A 88 -0.30 27.64 4.54
C LEU A 88 -0.85 26.41 5.29
N VAL A 89 -2.15 26.37 5.58
CA VAL A 89 -2.82 25.17 6.14
C VAL A 89 -2.80 24.01 5.14
N GLN A 90 -3.17 24.25 3.87
CA GLN A 90 -3.19 23.22 2.83
C GLN A 90 -1.82 22.58 2.60
N HIS A 91 -0.76 23.38 2.68
CA HIS A 91 0.63 22.92 2.53
C HIS A 91 1.29 22.55 3.87
N ARG A 92 0.55 22.58 4.99
CA ARG A 92 1.03 22.22 6.34
C ARG A 92 2.24 23.04 6.82
N SER A 93 2.39 24.28 6.36
CA SER A 93 3.45 25.21 6.78
C SER A 93 3.07 25.95 8.07
N TRP A 94 3.01 25.20 9.17
CA TRP A 94 2.46 25.67 10.44
C TRP A 94 3.24 26.82 11.07
N ASP A 95 4.57 26.80 11.06
CA ASP A 95 5.39 27.82 11.72
C ASP A 95 5.22 29.19 11.07
N VAL A 96 5.30 29.24 9.74
CA VAL A 96 5.03 30.45 8.96
C VAL A 96 3.59 30.91 9.16
N GLY A 97 2.63 29.97 9.12
CA GLY A 97 1.23 30.29 9.32
C GLY A 97 0.93 30.85 10.72
N ILE A 98 1.57 30.34 11.77
CA ILE A 98 1.46 30.86 13.15
C ILE A 98 1.98 32.30 13.20
N SER A 99 3.10 32.60 12.54
CA SER A 99 3.66 33.95 12.45
C SER A 99 2.68 34.92 11.77
N VAL A 100 2.15 34.53 10.62
CA VAL A 100 1.17 35.31 9.85
C VAL A 100 -0.12 35.53 10.65
N TYR A 101 -0.61 34.50 11.32
CA TYR A 101 -1.82 34.57 12.15
C TYR A 101 -1.64 35.47 13.37
N ASN A 102 -0.46 35.44 14.03
CA ASN A 102 -0.13 36.36 15.11
C ASN A 102 -0.13 37.81 14.62
N ARG A 103 0.47 38.06 13.46
CA ARG A 103 0.47 39.38 12.84
C ARG A 103 -0.94 39.86 12.52
N MET A 104 -1.76 39.01 11.90
CA MET A 104 -3.16 39.31 11.59
C MET A 104 -3.94 39.74 12.85
N LYS A 105 -3.72 39.04 13.98
CA LYS A 105 -4.30 39.40 15.29
C LYS A 105 -3.76 40.72 15.84
N ALA A 106 -2.45 40.97 15.74
CA ALA A 106 -1.84 42.22 16.18
C ALA A 106 -2.39 43.43 15.40
N GLU A 107 -2.74 43.23 14.14
CA GLU A 107 -3.39 44.21 13.28
C GLU A 107 -4.92 44.30 13.48
N LYS A 108 -5.48 43.56 14.45
CA LYS A 108 -6.92 43.54 14.79
C LYS A 108 -7.84 43.16 13.62
N LEU A 109 -7.34 42.35 12.68
CA LEU A 109 -8.11 41.88 11.53
C LEU A 109 -8.97 40.65 11.90
N GLN A 110 -10.12 40.51 11.23
CA GLN A 110 -11.05 39.40 11.46
C GLN A 110 -10.53 38.10 10.82
N VAL A 111 -10.41 37.04 11.64
CA VAL A 111 -10.01 35.71 11.18
C VAL A 111 -11.23 34.81 11.13
N SER A 112 -11.39 34.03 10.06
CA SER A 112 -12.44 33.02 10.01
C SER A 112 -12.30 32.03 11.17
N GLU A 113 -13.43 31.55 11.68
CA GLU A 113 -13.45 30.66 12.84
C GLU A 113 -12.64 29.39 12.61
N HIS A 114 -12.76 28.77 11.44
CA HIS A 114 -11.99 27.59 11.07
C HIS A 114 -10.47 27.83 11.14
N LEU A 115 -9.95 28.90 10.50
CA LEU A 115 -8.52 29.23 10.56
C LEU A 115 -8.09 29.55 11.99
N ARG A 116 -8.94 30.24 12.75
CA ARG A 116 -8.71 30.50 14.18
C ARG A 116 -8.52 29.20 14.95
N VAL A 117 -9.33 28.17 14.72
CA VAL A 117 -9.19 26.85 15.36
C VAL A 117 -7.91 26.15 14.90
N CYS A 118 -7.65 26.08 13.58
CA CYS A 118 -6.45 25.44 13.03
C CYS A 118 -5.17 26.01 13.64
N PHE A 119 -5.00 27.33 13.66
CA PHE A 119 -3.80 27.93 14.26
C PHE A 119 -3.77 27.88 15.79
N THR A 120 -4.91 27.69 16.45
CA THR A 120 -4.94 27.43 17.88
C THR A 120 -4.44 26.02 18.18
N VAL A 121 -4.86 25.02 17.39
CA VAL A 121 -4.32 23.65 17.44
C VAL A 121 -2.83 23.61 17.08
N ALA A 122 -2.40 24.28 16.00
CA ALA A 122 -0.99 24.33 15.62
C ALA A 122 -0.11 24.89 16.76
N LYS A 123 -0.53 26.02 17.35
CA LYS A 123 0.16 26.60 18.52
C LYS A 123 0.13 25.67 19.73
N TRP A 124 -0.93 24.91 19.92
CA TRP A 124 -1.06 23.97 21.02
C TRP A 124 -0.12 22.77 20.85
N LEU A 125 -0.07 22.19 19.65
CA LEU A 125 0.85 21.10 19.32
C LEU A 125 2.32 21.52 19.41
N ALA A 126 2.64 22.77 19.09
CA ALA A 126 3.98 23.34 19.26
C ALA A 126 4.41 23.49 20.74
N LEU A 127 3.48 23.37 21.70
CA LEU A 127 3.84 23.40 23.12
C LEU A 127 4.36 22.05 23.61
N PRO A 128 5.26 22.03 24.62
CA PRO A 128 5.62 20.80 25.32
C PRO A 128 4.38 20.08 25.89
N PRO A 129 4.33 18.73 25.90
CA PRO A 129 3.15 17.96 26.35
C PRO A 129 2.61 18.35 27.73
N ARG A 130 3.49 18.70 28.69
CA ARG A 130 3.09 19.15 30.03
C ARG A 130 2.24 20.43 30.02
N LYS A 131 2.44 21.31 29.04
CA LYS A 131 1.70 22.57 28.88
C LYS A 131 0.44 22.41 28.03
N GLN A 132 0.33 21.34 27.25
CA GLN A 132 -0.81 21.07 26.38
C GLN A 132 -2.11 20.90 27.17
N LYS A 133 -2.08 20.16 28.29
CA LYS A 133 -3.26 19.88 29.13
C LYS A 133 -3.99 21.15 29.62
N LYS A 134 -3.24 22.20 29.99
CA LYS A 134 -3.81 23.47 30.51
C LYS A 134 -4.61 24.24 29.44
N ARG A 135 -4.33 24.03 28.16
CA ARG A 135 -5.00 24.72 27.05
C ARG A 135 -6.22 23.98 26.51
N LEU A 136 -6.49 22.76 26.96
CA LEU A 136 -7.67 21.99 26.54
C LEU A 136 -8.99 22.69 26.90
N LEU A 137 -9.04 23.40 28.04
CA LEU A 137 -10.22 24.18 28.44
C LEU A 137 -10.62 25.25 27.42
N ALA A 138 -9.64 25.83 26.70
CA ALA A 138 -9.94 26.81 25.66
C ALA A 138 -10.62 26.17 24.44
N PHE A 139 -10.31 24.90 24.14
CA PHE A 139 -10.98 24.17 23.05
C PHE A 139 -12.41 23.81 23.40
N HIS A 140 -12.71 23.53 24.67
CA HIS A 140 -14.08 23.26 25.11
C HIS A 140 -15.03 24.42 24.75
N GLN A 141 -14.62 25.67 24.97
CA GLN A 141 -15.43 26.84 24.62
C GLN A 141 -15.61 26.99 23.10
N ILE A 142 -14.58 26.67 22.32
CA ILE A 142 -14.64 26.74 20.85
C ILE A 142 -15.57 25.66 20.31
N PHE A 143 -15.48 24.44 20.82
CA PHE A 143 -16.27 23.31 20.34
C PHE A 143 -17.71 23.30 20.85
N ALA A 144 -17.96 23.92 22.01
CA ALA A 144 -19.31 24.16 22.51
C ALA A 144 -20.09 25.18 21.67
N ALA A 145 -19.42 25.98 20.82
CA ALA A 145 -20.12 26.86 19.90
C ALA A 145 -20.96 26.06 18.90
N SER A 146 -22.21 26.46 18.70
CA SER A 146 -23.13 25.81 17.75
C SER A 146 -22.64 25.89 16.30
N SER A 147 -21.78 26.85 15.98
CA SER A 147 -21.17 27.01 14.65
C SER A 147 -20.07 25.99 14.34
N PHE A 148 -19.58 25.22 15.32
CA PHE A 148 -18.50 24.26 15.14
C PHE A 148 -19.05 22.83 15.15
N GLU A 149 -19.31 22.25 13.98
CA GLU A 149 -19.90 20.91 13.85
C GLU A 149 -18.84 19.81 13.64
N GLU A 150 -19.28 18.56 13.54
CA GLU A 150 -18.38 17.41 13.29
C GLU A 150 -17.55 17.58 12.02
N LYS A 151 -18.13 18.17 10.97
CA LYS A 151 -17.43 18.41 9.71
C LYS A 151 -16.18 19.26 9.92
N GLN A 152 -16.26 20.33 10.71
CA GLN A 152 -15.14 21.19 11.04
C GLN A 152 -14.09 20.45 11.89
N LEU A 153 -14.51 19.54 12.77
CA LEU A 153 -13.59 18.66 13.49
C LEU A 153 -12.85 17.74 12.51
N LEU A 154 -13.56 17.10 11.57
CA LEU A 154 -12.95 16.19 10.59
C LEU A 154 -11.98 16.93 9.66
N ASP A 155 -12.36 18.11 9.15
CA ASP A 155 -11.48 18.98 8.37
C ASP A 155 -10.21 19.35 9.16
N LEU A 156 -10.37 19.64 10.46
CA LEU A 156 -9.27 19.91 11.37
C LEU A 156 -8.39 18.67 11.57
N LEU A 157 -8.97 17.48 11.73
CA LEU A 157 -8.21 16.24 11.85
C LEU A 157 -7.43 15.91 10.58
N ASP A 158 -8.00 16.16 9.39
CA ASP A 158 -7.34 15.88 8.11
C ASP A 158 -6.24 16.90 7.76
N ALA A 159 -6.35 18.13 8.26
CA ALA A 159 -5.34 19.16 8.06
C ALA A 159 -3.99 18.79 8.69
N PHE A 160 -3.99 18.13 9.86
CA PHE A 160 -2.79 17.81 10.63
C PHE A 160 -2.29 16.37 10.40
N ASP A 161 -0.97 16.17 10.48
CA ASP A 161 -0.40 14.83 10.57
C ASP A 161 -0.34 14.39 12.05
N TRP A 162 -1.33 13.61 12.45
CA TRP A 162 -1.43 13.07 13.81
C TRP A 162 -0.54 11.86 14.05
N SER A 163 0.25 11.37 13.08
CA SER A 163 1.13 10.20 13.27
C SER A 163 2.09 10.39 14.45
N SER A 164 2.62 11.59 14.64
CA SER A 164 3.54 11.94 15.73
C SER A 164 2.84 12.55 16.95
N HIS A 165 1.54 12.82 16.86
CA HIS A 165 0.75 13.53 17.87
C HIS A 165 -0.57 12.82 18.19
N ALA A 166 -0.63 11.50 18.04
CA ALA A 166 -1.87 10.73 18.13
C ALA A 166 -2.59 10.95 19.48
N ALA A 167 -1.85 10.93 20.60
CA ALA A 167 -2.42 11.17 21.94
C ALA A 167 -3.03 12.57 22.10
N ALA A 168 -2.45 13.58 21.44
CA ALA A 168 -3.04 14.92 21.40
C ALA A 168 -4.32 14.93 20.56
N GLY A 169 -4.31 14.26 19.41
CA GLY A 169 -5.52 14.07 18.60
C GLY A 169 -6.66 13.42 19.38
N VAL A 170 -6.38 12.36 20.15
CA VAL A 170 -7.36 11.72 21.04
C VAL A 170 -7.97 12.72 22.01
N GLN A 171 -7.14 13.52 22.69
CA GLN A 171 -7.62 14.54 23.64
C GLN A 171 -8.50 15.58 22.96
N LEU A 172 -8.12 16.02 21.76
CA LEU A 172 -8.89 17.01 21.01
C LEU A 172 -10.29 16.49 20.66
N VAL A 173 -10.38 15.24 20.18
CA VAL A 173 -11.68 14.62 19.85
C VAL A 173 -12.52 14.37 21.09
N LYS A 174 -11.92 13.91 22.20
CA LYS A 174 -12.63 13.74 23.48
C LYS A 174 -13.21 15.07 23.99
N VAL A 175 -12.42 16.15 23.97
CA VAL A 175 -12.90 17.49 24.35
C VAL A 175 -14.02 17.98 23.43
N PHE A 176 -13.97 17.67 22.14
CA PHE A 176 -15.08 17.98 21.24
C PHE A 176 -16.35 17.24 21.65
N ILE A 177 -16.28 15.92 21.86
CA ILE A 177 -17.44 15.11 22.27
C ILE A 177 -18.02 15.62 23.59
N GLU A 178 -17.17 15.87 24.60
CA GLU A 178 -17.58 16.42 25.90
C GLU A 178 -18.25 17.79 25.78
N SER A 179 -17.71 18.66 24.92
CA SER A 179 -18.23 20.02 24.73
C SER A 179 -19.63 20.08 24.08
N LYS A 180 -20.08 18.98 23.46
CA LYS A 180 -21.43 18.88 22.89
C LYS A 180 -22.50 18.52 23.92
N GLY A 181 -22.09 18.25 25.16
CA GLY A 181 -22.99 17.99 26.28
C GLY A 181 -23.38 16.53 26.44
N GLU A 182 -24.03 16.25 27.57
CA GLU A 182 -24.52 14.92 27.90
C GLU A 182 -25.59 14.46 26.89
N GLY A 183 -25.44 13.25 26.37
CA GLY A 183 -26.34 12.68 25.37
C GLY A 183 -25.94 12.94 23.91
N TYR A 184 -24.90 13.73 23.65
CA TYR A 184 -24.34 13.82 22.31
C TYR A 184 -23.75 12.46 21.86
N ILE A 185 -24.13 12.04 20.65
CA ILE A 185 -23.68 10.78 20.05
C ILE A 185 -22.84 11.13 18.82
N PRO A 186 -21.52 10.91 18.85
CA PRO A 186 -20.66 11.18 17.70
C PRO A 186 -21.01 10.25 16.54
N SER A 187 -20.89 10.73 15.30
CA SER A 187 -21.02 9.88 14.11
C SER A 187 -19.95 8.78 14.06
N THR A 188 -20.25 7.72 13.30
CA THR A 188 -19.33 6.60 13.02
C THR A 188 -17.98 7.09 12.50
N VAL A 189 -17.96 8.13 11.66
CA VAL A 189 -16.72 8.72 11.12
C VAL A 189 -15.87 9.32 12.23
N VAL A 190 -16.47 10.08 13.16
CA VAL A 190 -15.75 10.66 14.32
C VAL A 190 -15.23 9.54 15.23
N VAL A 191 -16.03 8.52 15.52
CA VAL A 191 -15.61 7.36 16.32
C VAL A 191 -14.47 6.61 15.64
N ASN A 192 -14.53 6.40 14.32
CA ASN A 192 -13.46 5.78 13.55
C ASN A 192 -12.14 6.57 13.65
N ARG A 193 -12.20 7.90 13.50
CA ARG A 193 -11.02 8.76 13.70
C ARG A 193 -10.49 8.66 15.13
N LEU A 194 -11.36 8.64 16.14
CA LEU A 194 -10.97 8.47 17.53
C LEU A 194 -10.26 7.13 17.76
N VAL A 195 -10.85 6.01 17.31
CA VAL A 195 -10.27 4.67 17.42
C VAL A 195 -8.89 4.59 16.73
N ASN A 196 -8.77 5.16 15.52
CA ASN A 196 -7.49 5.21 14.81
C ASN A 196 -6.44 6.03 15.58
N LEU A 197 -6.83 7.18 16.16
CA LEU A 197 -5.93 7.99 16.98
C LEU A 197 -5.53 7.26 18.28
N GLN A 198 -6.47 6.59 18.95
CA GLN A 198 -6.21 5.83 20.17
C GLN A 198 -5.24 4.67 19.90
N THR A 199 -5.52 3.87 18.88
CA THR A 199 -4.65 2.76 18.49
C THR A 199 -3.25 3.23 18.05
N ARG A 200 -3.14 4.38 17.35
CA ARG A 200 -1.83 5.00 17.04
C ARG A 200 -1.10 5.55 18.27
N ALA A 201 -1.85 6.00 19.28
CA ALA A 201 -1.30 6.43 20.56
C ALA A 201 -0.89 5.26 21.48
N GLY A 202 -1.20 4.02 21.10
CA GLY A 202 -1.01 2.83 21.94
C GLY A 202 -2.08 2.65 23.01
N ASP A 203 -3.15 3.44 22.99
CA ASP A 203 -4.30 3.36 23.90
C ASP A 203 -5.32 2.32 23.36
N LEU A 204 -4.98 1.03 23.46
CA LEU A 204 -5.87 -0.04 23.01
C LEU A 204 -7.14 -0.11 23.86
N ASP A 205 -7.03 0.03 25.19
CA ASP A 205 -8.19 0.00 26.10
C ASP A 205 -9.22 1.07 25.75
N GLY A 206 -8.75 2.31 25.52
CA GLY A 206 -9.61 3.39 25.08
C GLY A 206 -10.21 3.13 23.69
N ALA A 207 -9.47 2.48 22.79
CA ALA A 207 -10.00 2.10 21.47
C ALA A 207 -11.12 1.06 21.60
N PHE A 208 -10.96 0.06 22.47
CA PHE A 208 -12.02 -0.91 22.79
C PHE A 208 -13.25 -0.24 23.39
N GLU A 209 -13.07 0.70 24.32
CA GLU A 209 -14.18 1.47 24.88
C GLU A 209 -14.94 2.25 23.80
N SER A 210 -14.22 2.93 22.90
CA SER A 210 -14.80 3.64 21.77
C SER A 210 -15.53 2.69 20.81
N LEU A 211 -14.97 1.50 20.54
CA LEU A 211 -15.65 0.45 19.76
C LEU A 211 -16.95 0.01 20.44
N ARG A 212 -16.94 -0.28 21.75
CA ARG A 212 -18.16 -0.65 22.49
C ARG A 212 -19.23 0.44 22.49
N LYS A 213 -18.84 1.71 22.32
CA LYS A 213 -19.76 2.85 22.18
C LYS A 213 -20.21 3.13 20.74
N LEU A 214 -19.50 2.60 19.74
CA LEU A 214 -19.87 2.74 18.33
C LEU A 214 -21.28 2.17 18.12
N ARG A 215 -22.15 2.94 17.47
CA ARG A 215 -23.44 2.45 16.99
C ARG A 215 -23.27 2.12 15.51
N PRO A 216 -23.44 0.86 15.09
CA PRO A 216 -23.32 0.52 13.68
C PRO A 216 -24.35 1.34 12.90
N ASP A 217 -23.90 1.97 11.84
CA ASP A 217 -24.75 2.43 10.76
C ASP A 217 -24.70 1.40 9.63
N ASN A 218 -25.65 1.47 8.69
CA ASN A 218 -25.65 0.59 7.52
C ASN A 218 -24.55 0.97 6.50
N GLY A 219 -23.52 1.73 6.91
CA GLY A 219 -22.45 2.22 6.06
C GLY A 219 -21.18 1.38 6.14
N GLU A 220 -20.40 1.39 5.05
CA GLU A 220 -19.08 0.75 4.95
C GLU A 220 -18.10 1.26 6.04
N ASP A 221 -18.31 2.47 6.55
CA ASP A 221 -17.46 3.10 7.56
C ASP A 221 -17.51 2.41 8.93
N THR A 222 -18.51 1.55 9.17
CA THR A 222 -18.66 0.81 10.43
C THR A 222 -17.59 -0.26 10.63
N LEU A 223 -16.98 -0.79 9.56
CA LEU A 223 -15.98 -1.87 9.66
C LEU A 223 -14.56 -1.36 9.98
N TRP A 224 -14.20 -0.19 9.48
CA TRP A 224 -12.86 0.39 9.60
C TRP A 224 -12.30 0.57 11.02
N PRO A 225 -13.10 0.92 12.04
CA PRO A 225 -12.65 0.95 13.42
C PRO A 225 -12.09 -0.40 13.89
N PHE A 226 -12.76 -1.51 13.56
CA PHE A 226 -12.34 -2.86 13.93
C PHE A 226 -11.05 -3.25 13.23
N VAL A 227 -10.97 -3.01 11.92
CA VAL A 227 -9.76 -3.22 11.10
C VAL A 227 -8.56 -2.45 11.69
N SER A 228 -8.78 -1.21 12.12
CA SER A 228 -7.75 -0.37 12.73
C SER A 228 -7.21 -0.93 14.04
N VAL A 229 -8.09 -1.44 14.91
CA VAL A 229 -7.68 -2.11 16.17
C VAL A 229 -6.89 -3.37 15.87
N ILE A 230 -7.42 -4.28 15.04
CA ILE A 230 -6.74 -5.56 14.70
C ILE A 230 -5.35 -5.30 14.10
N ALA A 231 -5.24 -4.34 13.16
CA ALA A 231 -3.97 -3.98 12.56
C ALA A 231 -2.95 -3.49 13.59
N ARG A 232 -3.39 -2.79 14.63
CA ARG A 232 -2.52 -2.17 15.64
C ARG A 232 -2.15 -3.12 16.77
N MET A 233 -2.99 -4.10 17.07
CA MET A 233 -2.62 -5.23 17.93
C MET A 233 -1.39 -6.00 17.43
N SER A 234 -1.10 -5.96 16.13
CA SER A 234 0.12 -6.56 15.58
C SER A 234 1.40 -5.77 15.89
N ASP A 235 1.29 -4.47 16.16
CA ASP A 235 2.44 -3.59 16.40
C ASP A 235 2.96 -3.69 17.84
N THR A 236 2.12 -4.12 18.79
CA THR A 236 2.52 -4.34 20.19
C THR A 236 3.35 -5.61 20.38
N GLY A 237 3.41 -6.49 19.37
CA GLY A 237 4.09 -7.79 19.44
C GLY A 237 3.46 -8.78 20.42
N THR A 238 2.35 -8.41 21.07
CA THR A 238 1.62 -9.27 21.99
C THR A 238 0.71 -10.19 21.17
N ASN A 239 0.87 -11.50 21.34
CA ASN A 239 -0.11 -12.46 20.83
C ASN A 239 -1.34 -12.49 21.75
N ASP A 240 -1.95 -11.34 21.94
CA ASP A 240 -3.13 -11.17 22.77
C ASP A 240 -4.35 -11.72 22.02
N LYS A 241 -4.56 -13.03 22.18
CA LYS A 241 -5.70 -13.74 21.61
C LYS A 241 -7.01 -13.26 22.22
N THR A 242 -7.00 -12.98 23.53
CA THR A 242 -8.18 -12.53 24.28
C THR A 242 -8.74 -11.23 23.73
N SER A 243 -7.89 -10.23 23.49
CA SER A 243 -8.30 -8.97 22.86
C SER A 243 -8.80 -9.18 21.42
N LEU A 244 -8.21 -10.13 20.67
CA LEU A 244 -8.63 -10.38 19.28
C LEU A 244 -10.01 -11.03 19.25
N GLU A 245 -10.22 -12.05 20.10
CA GLU A 245 -11.51 -12.68 20.30
C GLU A 245 -12.56 -11.68 20.74
N GLU A 246 -12.21 -10.73 21.62
CA GLU A 246 -13.12 -9.65 22.00
C GLU A 246 -13.52 -8.77 20.79
N VAL A 247 -12.58 -8.34 19.94
CA VAL A 247 -12.92 -7.58 18.71
C VAL A 247 -13.85 -8.40 17.81
N MET A 248 -13.54 -9.68 17.59
CA MET A 248 -14.34 -10.54 16.71
C MET A 248 -15.74 -10.82 17.28
N ASN A 249 -15.86 -10.97 18.60
CA ASN A 249 -17.14 -11.13 19.28
C ASN A 249 -17.98 -9.85 19.18
N LEU A 250 -17.38 -8.67 19.37
CA LEU A 250 -18.06 -7.39 19.19
C LEU A 250 -18.56 -7.19 17.76
N MET A 251 -17.79 -7.62 16.74
CA MET A 251 -18.27 -7.61 15.35
C MET A 251 -19.49 -8.52 15.19
N LYS A 252 -19.42 -9.75 15.71
CA LYS A 252 -20.49 -10.74 15.64
C LYS A 252 -21.77 -10.29 16.36
N GLU A 253 -21.65 -9.75 17.57
CA GLU A 253 -22.77 -9.22 18.36
C GLU A 253 -23.53 -8.10 17.66
N ARG A 254 -22.86 -7.41 16.73
CA ARG A 254 -23.39 -6.27 15.97
C ARG A 254 -23.74 -6.59 14.53
N ASP A 255 -23.66 -7.86 14.16
CA ASP A 255 -23.88 -8.33 12.79
C ASP A 255 -23.01 -7.61 11.75
N ILE A 256 -21.78 -7.26 12.14
CA ILE A 256 -20.79 -6.65 11.24
C ILE A 256 -20.01 -7.78 10.56
N GLY A 257 -20.29 -7.97 9.26
CA GLY A 257 -19.60 -8.94 8.42
C GLY A 257 -18.10 -8.66 8.28
N ALA A 258 -17.29 -9.72 8.24
CA ALA A 258 -15.89 -9.61 7.88
C ALA A 258 -15.73 -9.58 6.35
N ASP A 259 -14.90 -8.66 5.86
CA ASP A 259 -14.56 -8.53 4.44
C ASP A 259 -13.08 -8.85 4.20
N THR A 260 -12.63 -8.68 2.95
CA THR A 260 -11.22 -8.81 2.55
C THR A 260 -10.27 -7.98 3.41
N SER A 261 -10.67 -6.79 3.86
CA SER A 261 -9.82 -5.91 4.68
C SER A 261 -9.54 -6.50 6.06
N VAL A 262 -10.55 -7.13 6.69
CA VAL A 262 -10.40 -7.86 7.97
C VAL A 262 -9.44 -9.02 7.83
N PHE A 263 -9.62 -9.86 6.80
CA PHE A 263 -8.73 -10.99 6.55
C PHE A 263 -7.30 -10.53 6.25
N ASN A 264 -7.13 -9.44 5.50
CA ASN A 264 -5.82 -8.87 5.23
C ASN A 264 -5.10 -8.44 6.52
N VAL A 265 -5.79 -7.78 7.46
CA VAL A 265 -5.16 -7.39 8.73
C VAL A 265 -4.89 -8.58 9.65
N LEU A 266 -5.73 -9.62 9.63
CA LEU A 266 -5.49 -10.87 10.35
C LEU A 266 -4.25 -11.60 9.81
N ILE A 267 -4.16 -11.78 8.49
CA ILE A 267 -3.00 -12.39 7.84
C ILE A 267 -1.73 -11.56 8.12
N ALA A 268 -1.80 -10.24 7.96
CA ALA A 268 -0.66 -9.36 8.22
C ALA A 268 -0.21 -9.40 9.68
N ARG A 269 -1.15 -9.47 10.62
CA ARG A 269 -0.87 -9.62 12.06
C ARG A 269 -0.11 -10.91 12.31
N GLU A 270 -0.61 -12.02 11.80
CA GLU A 270 0.04 -13.32 11.93
C GLU A 270 1.46 -13.29 11.37
N ILE A 271 1.67 -12.77 10.15
CA ILE A 271 3.03 -12.66 9.56
C ILE A 271 3.99 -11.86 10.45
N LYS A 272 3.53 -10.77 11.05
CA LYS A 272 4.34 -9.91 11.93
C LYS A 272 4.76 -10.58 13.24
N LEU A 273 3.91 -11.45 13.79
CA LEU A 273 4.27 -12.23 14.99
C LEU A 273 5.44 -13.19 14.72
N GLY A 274 5.75 -13.48 13.46
CA GLY A 274 7.08 -13.96 13.04
C GLY A 274 7.44 -15.40 13.40
N MET A 275 6.50 -16.20 13.87
CA MET A 275 6.73 -17.58 14.30
C MET A 275 6.48 -18.57 13.15
N TYR A 276 7.24 -19.66 13.06
CA TYR A 276 7.15 -20.60 11.94
C TYR A 276 5.80 -21.35 11.88
N TRP A 277 5.17 -21.63 13.03
CA TRP A 277 3.87 -22.32 13.13
C TRP A 277 2.67 -21.46 12.70
N ILE A 278 2.93 -20.25 12.20
CA ILE A 278 1.90 -19.33 11.74
C ILE A 278 1.40 -19.71 10.34
N TYR A 279 2.21 -20.43 9.56
CA TYR A 279 1.88 -20.82 8.18
C TYR A 279 0.50 -21.49 8.06
N PRO A 280 0.14 -22.52 8.86
CA PRO A 280 -1.19 -23.13 8.79
C PRO A 280 -2.34 -22.15 9.09
N ARG A 281 -2.15 -21.20 10.02
CA ARG A 281 -3.20 -20.22 10.38
C ARG A 281 -3.39 -19.16 9.29
N VAL A 282 -2.31 -18.71 8.67
CA VAL A 282 -2.39 -17.81 7.52
C VAL A 282 -3.14 -18.49 6.36
N LEU A 283 -2.84 -19.77 6.11
CA LEU A 283 -3.57 -20.55 5.11
C LEU A 283 -5.04 -20.77 5.48
N SER A 284 -5.38 -20.98 6.75
CA SER A 284 -6.78 -21.12 7.15
C SER A 284 -7.58 -19.83 6.93
N TYR A 285 -6.99 -18.66 7.20
CA TYR A 285 -7.63 -17.38 6.88
C TYR A 285 -7.82 -17.19 5.38
N TYR A 286 -6.80 -17.56 4.60
CA TYR A 286 -6.90 -17.51 3.14
C TYR A 286 -7.96 -18.47 2.60
N GLU A 287 -8.05 -19.69 3.12
CA GLU A 287 -9.06 -20.67 2.71
C GLU A 287 -10.48 -20.19 3.03
N VAL A 288 -10.71 -19.59 4.20
CA VAL A 288 -11.99 -18.95 4.53
C VAL A 288 -12.32 -17.85 3.54
N LEU A 289 -11.35 -16.97 3.22
CA LEU A 289 -11.56 -15.89 2.27
C LEU A 289 -11.80 -16.40 0.83
N ARG A 290 -11.15 -17.49 0.42
CA ARG A 290 -11.39 -18.15 -0.86
C ARG A 290 -12.80 -18.74 -0.93
N ASN A 291 -13.26 -19.38 0.15
CA ASN A 291 -14.62 -19.93 0.21
C ASN A 291 -15.65 -18.79 0.23
N LEU A 292 -15.36 -17.67 0.90
CA LEU A 292 -16.19 -16.48 0.88
C LEU A 292 -16.26 -15.87 -0.53
N HIS A 293 -15.16 -15.87 -1.28
CA HIS A 293 -15.15 -15.39 -2.65
C HIS A 293 -16.11 -16.17 -3.54
N ALA A 294 -16.07 -17.50 -3.47
CA ALA A 294 -16.98 -18.36 -4.21
C ALA A 294 -18.45 -18.09 -3.84
N ALA A 295 -18.71 -17.86 -2.55
CA ALA A 295 -20.03 -17.66 -1.98
C ALA A 295 -20.69 -16.30 -2.26
N THR A 296 -19.91 -15.23 -2.17
CA THR A 296 -20.43 -13.85 -2.09
C THR A 296 -19.71 -12.88 -3.03
N GLY A 297 -18.67 -13.32 -3.73
CA GLY A 297 -17.76 -12.46 -4.49
C GLY A 297 -16.70 -11.75 -3.64
N ILE A 298 -16.84 -11.70 -2.31
CA ILE A 298 -15.84 -11.08 -1.42
C ILE A 298 -14.63 -12.00 -1.30
N GLY A 299 -13.53 -11.64 -1.97
CA GLY A 299 -12.38 -12.54 -2.10
C GLY A 299 -11.01 -11.92 -1.86
N PRO A 300 -9.95 -12.74 -2.04
CA PRO A 300 -8.57 -12.29 -1.98
C PRO A 300 -8.30 -11.14 -2.94
N ASP A 301 -7.60 -10.10 -2.45
CA ASP A 301 -7.15 -8.98 -3.27
C ASP A 301 -5.63 -8.96 -3.45
N VAL A 302 -5.13 -7.92 -4.12
CA VAL A 302 -3.70 -7.67 -4.34
C VAL A 302 -2.91 -7.71 -3.02
N TYR A 303 -3.47 -7.19 -1.93
CA TYR A 303 -2.80 -7.17 -0.63
C TYR A 303 -2.79 -8.56 0.02
N THR A 304 -3.88 -9.32 -0.11
CA THR A 304 -3.95 -10.73 0.34
C THR A 304 -2.82 -11.54 -0.28
N PHE A 305 -2.70 -11.48 -1.61
CA PHE A 305 -1.67 -12.23 -2.32
C PHE A 305 -0.25 -11.74 -1.99
N GLN A 306 -0.02 -10.44 -1.82
CA GLN A 306 1.28 -9.90 -1.37
C GLN A 306 1.69 -10.42 0.01
N HIS A 307 0.74 -10.50 0.94
CA HIS A 307 0.98 -11.08 2.25
C HIS A 307 1.30 -12.57 2.15
N LEU A 308 0.54 -13.33 1.37
CA LEU A 308 0.77 -14.77 1.18
C LEU A 308 2.11 -15.07 0.50
N CYS A 309 2.51 -14.27 -0.50
CA CYS A 309 3.84 -14.38 -1.11
C CYS A 309 4.95 -14.22 -0.08
N THR A 310 4.80 -13.23 0.82
CA THR A 310 5.76 -12.96 1.89
C THR A 310 5.82 -14.12 2.87
N THR A 311 4.67 -14.69 3.25
CA THR A 311 4.59 -15.85 4.15
C THR A 311 5.24 -17.07 3.51
N MET A 312 4.88 -17.40 2.27
CA MET A 312 5.40 -18.55 1.56
C MET A 312 6.91 -18.43 1.35
N GLY A 313 7.39 -17.30 0.83
CA GLY A 313 8.83 -17.09 0.60
C GLY A 313 9.70 -17.14 1.87
N ARG A 314 9.11 -17.02 3.06
CA ARG A 314 9.82 -17.08 4.35
C ARG A 314 9.70 -18.41 5.08
N TYR A 315 8.54 -19.05 5.02
CA TYR A 315 8.21 -20.16 5.92
C TYR A 315 7.84 -21.45 5.19
N TYR A 316 7.70 -21.42 3.86
CA TYR A 316 7.44 -22.65 3.10
C TYR A 316 8.73 -23.48 2.98
N GLU A 317 8.74 -24.66 3.58
CA GLU A 317 9.86 -25.60 3.55
C GLU A 317 9.40 -26.96 3.01
N PRO A 318 9.60 -27.24 1.71
CA PRO A 318 9.09 -28.47 1.10
C PRO A 318 9.86 -29.74 1.48
N ASN A 319 10.97 -29.65 2.21
CA ASN A 319 11.85 -30.78 2.54
C ASN A 319 12.10 -30.93 4.04
N ARG A 320 11.29 -30.32 4.91
CA ARG A 320 11.49 -30.43 6.36
C ARG A 320 11.13 -31.85 6.82
N ASN A 321 12.03 -32.53 7.53
CA ASN A 321 11.87 -33.93 7.99
C ASN A 321 10.46 -34.22 8.53
N GLY A 322 9.77 -35.21 7.96
CA GLY A 322 8.39 -35.60 8.30
C GLY A 322 7.31 -34.98 7.42
N TRP A 323 7.66 -33.99 6.59
CA TRP A 323 6.77 -33.40 5.59
C TRP A 323 6.84 -34.23 4.31
N VAL A 324 5.84 -35.09 4.09
CA VAL A 324 5.64 -35.78 2.81
C VAL A 324 4.66 -34.94 2.00
N PRO A 325 5.05 -34.35 0.86
CA PRO A 325 4.12 -33.58 0.04
C PRO A 325 2.96 -34.48 -0.40
N GLY A 326 1.76 -34.21 0.13
CA GLY A 326 0.51 -34.84 -0.28
C GLY A 326 -0.05 -34.21 -1.56
N LYS A 327 -0.86 -34.96 -2.32
CA LYS A 327 -1.49 -34.49 -3.57
C LYS A 327 -2.42 -33.28 -3.37
N ASP A 328 -2.94 -33.06 -2.17
CA ASP A 328 -3.89 -31.99 -1.84
C ASP A 328 -3.24 -30.77 -1.18
N GLN A 329 -1.92 -30.66 -1.23
CA GLN A 329 -1.22 -29.61 -0.50
C GLN A 329 -1.22 -28.28 -1.24
N PHE A 330 -1.59 -27.21 -0.53
CA PHE A 330 -1.49 -25.85 -1.04
C PHE A 330 -0.01 -25.43 -1.18
N THR A 331 0.43 -25.15 -2.41
CA THR A 331 1.82 -24.82 -2.77
C THR A 331 1.93 -23.40 -3.30
N PRO A 332 3.15 -22.82 -3.40
CA PRO A 332 3.37 -21.56 -4.11
C PRO A 332 2.82 -21.52 -5.54
N ARG A 333 2.82 -22.65 -6.24
CA ARG A 333 2.24 -22.78 -7.58
C ARG A 333 0.70 -22.73 -7.54
N HIS A 334 0.07 -23.32 -6.52
CA HIS A 334 -1.37 -23.17 -6.27
C HIS A 334 -1.75 -21.73 -5.93
N LEU A 335 -0.96 -21.04 -5.10
CA LEU A 335 -1.18 -19.63 -4.80
C LEU A 335 -1.12 -18.75 -6.05
N TYR A 336 -0.15 -18.99 -6.93
CA TYR A 336 -0.07 -18.28 -8.21
C TYR A 336 -1.28 -18.55 -9.09
N ARG A 337 -1.71 -19.82 -9.19
CA ARG A 337 -2.93 -20.21 -9.93
C ARG A 337 -4.16 -19.46 -9.43
N ASP A 338 -4.37 -19.46 -8.11
CA ASP A 338 -5.51 -18.77 -7.50
C ASP A 338 -5.46 -17.26 -7.77
N MET A 339 -4.27 -16.65 -7.68
CA MET A 339 -4.09 -15.24 -8.04
C MET A 339 -4.47 -14.96 -9.50
N VAL A 340 -4.07 -15.82 -10.44
CA VAL A 340 -4.47 -15.66 -11.85
C VAL A 340 -5.98 -15.83 -12.02
N ALA A 341 -6.57 -16.86 -11.41
CA ALA A 341 -7.99 -17.15 -11.50
C ALA A 341 -8.88 -16.07 -10.88
N ILE A 342 -8.45 -15.43 -9.79
CA ILE A 342 -9.26 -14.45 -9.05
C ILE A 342 -8.97 -13.03 -9.55
N HIS A 343 -7.71 -12.65 -9.70
CA HIS A 343 -7.32 -11.26 -9.97
C HIS A 343 -7.22 -10.92 -11.46
N PHE A 344 -6.78 -11.88 -12.28
CA PHE A 344 -6.54 -11.68 -13.70
C PHE A 344 -7.65 -12.23 -14.61
N ASN A 345 -8.71 -12.80 -14.05
CA ASN A 345 -9.82 -13.38 -14.81
C ASN A 345 -11.10 -12.51 -14.81
N THR A 346 -11.08 -11.30 -14.25
CA THR A 346 -12.32 -10.50 -14.16
C THR A 346 -12.73 -9.94 -15.53
N GLU A 347 -13.92 -10.32 -15.97
CA GLU A 347 -14.53 -9.92 -17.25
C GLU A 347 -14.61 -8.40 -17.45
N GLU A 348 -14.70 -7.65 -16.35
CA GLU A 348 -14.76 -6.19 -16.30
C GLU A 348 -13.55 -5.50 -16.96
N SER A 349 -12.45 -6.22 -17.16
CA SER A 349 -11.24 -5.70 -17.81
C SER A 349 -11.32 -5.53 -19.33
N LYS A 350 -12.35 -6.08 -19.98
CA LYS A 350 -12.41 -6.13 -21.46
C LYS A 350 -12.80 -4.79 -22.11
N THR A 351 -13.33 -3.81 -21.38
CA THR A 351 -14.02 -2.64 -22.00
C THR A 351 -13.54 -1.25 -21.58
N SER A 352 -12.62 -1.13 -20.62
CA SER A 352 -12.20 0.18 -20.09
C SER A 352 -10.76 0.55 -20.46
N SER A 353 -10.53 1.85 -20.68
CA SER A 353 -9.19 2.43 -20.86
C SER A 353 -8.25 1.96 -19.76
N VAL A 354 -7.02 1.55 -20.11
CA VAL A 354 -6.00 1.07 -19.16
C VAL A 354 -5.79 2.10 -18.04
N ASP A 355 -6.28 1.81 -16.83
CA ASP A 355 -5.94 2.60 -15.65
C ASP A 355 -4.49 2.30 -15.27
N MET A 356 -3.62 3.30 -15.43
CA MET A 356 -2.21 3.20 -15.07
C MET A 356 -1.98 2.84 -13.59
N ARG A 357 -2.90 3.17 -12.69
CA ARG A 357 -2.81 2.78 -11.28
C ARG A 357 -3.01 1.29 -11.09
N GLU A 358 -3.99 0.70 -11.76
CA GLU A 358 -4.24 -0.75 -11.73
C GLU A 358 -3.08 -1.51 -12.38
N LEU A 359 -2.57 -1.02 -13.53
CA LEU A 359 -1.39 -1.62 -14.16
C LEU A 359 -0.17 -1.69 -13.22
N TYR A 360 0.07 -0.62 -12.44
CA TYR A 360 1.16 -0.59 -11.47
C TYR A 360 0.93 -1.56 -10.30
N LYS A 361 -0.31 -1.69 -9.81
CA LYS A 361 -0.66 -2.68 -8.77
C LYS A 361 -0.40 -4.11 -9.26
N ASP A 362 -0.82 -4.42 -10.49
CA ASP A 362 -0.65 -5.73 -11.10
C ASP A 362 0.83 -6.06 -11.35
N GLN A 363 1.61 -5.07 -11.83
CA GLN A 363 3.06 -5.21 -11.97
C GLN A 363 3.74 -5.51 -10.63
N LYS A 364 3.33 -4.85 -9.55
CA LYS A 364 3.85 -5.10 -8.19
C LYS A 364 3.45 -6.49 -7.68
N LEU A 365 2.25 -6.95 -8.00
CA LEU A 365 1.76 -8.27 -7.62
C LEU A 365 2.55 -9.39 -8.32
N LEU A 366 2.73 -9.31 -9.64
CA LEU A 366 3.55 -10.28 -10.39
C LEU A 366 5.01 -10.32 -9.91
N ASN A 367 5.58 -9.15 -9.59
CA ASN A 367 6.90 -9.08 -8.99
C ASN A 367 6.95 -9.81 -7.63
N SER A 368 5.93 -9.63 -6.77
CA SER A 368 5.85 -10.34 -5.49
C SER A 368 5.84 -11.87 -5.68
N MET A 369 5.09 -12.36 -6.66
CA MET A 369 5.06 -13.78 -7.01
C MET A 369 6.41 -14.30 -7.52
N LEU A 370 7.03 -13.56 -8.44
CA LEU A 370 8.37 -13.89 -8.93
C LEU A 370 9.37 -13.98 -7.77
N PHE A 371 9.35 -13.02 -6.85
CA PHE A 371 10.28 -12.98 -5.72
C PHE A 371 10.03 -14.10 -4.72
N MET A 372 8.78 -14.52 -4.53
CA MET A 372 8.46 -15.71 -3.75
C MET A 372 9.15 -16.94 -4.34
N PHE A 373 9.01 -17.21 -5.65
CA PHE A 373 9.66 -18.37 -6.27
C PHE A 373 11.20 -18.29 -6.25
N LEU A 374 11.77 -17.10 -6.46
CA LEU A 374 13.22 -16.88 -6.33
C LEU A 374 13.72 -17.08 -4.89
N SER A 375 12.90 -16.80 -3.88
CA SER A 375 13.27 -17.01 -2.47
C SER A 375 13.20 -18.49 -2.07
N LEU A 376 12.34 -19.26 -2.74
CA LEU A 376 12.15 -20.69 -2.55
C LEU A 376 13.06 -21.56 -3.42
N ASP A 377 13.97 -20.94 -4.18
CA ASP A 377 14.84 -21.65 -5.12
C ASP A 377 14.07 -22.55 -6.12
N ASP A 378 12.88 -22.12 -6.54
CA ASP A 378 12.07 -22.77 -7.60
C ASP A 378 12.28 -22.02 -8.94
N PRO A 379 13.35 -22.29 -9.71
CA PRO A 379 13.63 -21.58 -10.96
C PRO A 379 12.57 -21.85 -12.03
N VAL A 380 11.88 -23.00 -11.99
CA VAL A 380 10.80 -23.34 -12.91
C VAL A 380 9.57 -22.48 -12.60
N GLY A 381 9.16 -22.40 -11.32
CA GLY A 381 8.08 -21.52 -10.88
C GLY A 381 8.39 -20.05 -11.18
N ALA A 382 9.63 -19.61 -10.95
CA ALA A 382 10.08 -18.25 -11.27
C ALA A 382 10.01 -17.96 -12.78
N LEU A 383 10.43 -18.91 -13.63
CA LEU A 383 10.36 -18.79 -15.08
C LEU A 383 8.90 -18.70 -15.57
N VAL A 384 8.01 -19.53 -15.05
CA VAL A 384 6.58 -19.50 -15.40
C VAL A 384 5.95 -18.19 -14.92
N SER A 385 6.25 -17.75 -13.70
CA SER A 385 5.80 -16.46 -13.15
C SER A 385 6.25 -15.28 -14.02
N LEU A 386 7.50 -15.30 -14.50
CA LEU A 386 8.08 -14.29 -15.41
C LEU A 386 7.32 -14.25 -16.76
N ARG A 387 6.90 -15.41 -17.29
CA ARG A 387 6.06 -15.47 -18.50
C ARG A 387 4.69 -14.83 -18.30
N GLY A 388 4.21 -14.75 -17.05
CA GLY A 388 2.97 -14.06 -16.69
C GLY A 388 2.95 -12.60 -17.15
N PHE A 389 4.07 -11.88 -17.05
CA PHE A 389 4.17 -10.49 -17.54
C PHE A 389 3.79 -10.37 -19.02
N THR A 390 4.37 -11.23 -19.87
CA THR A 390 4.02 -11.26 -21.29
C THR A 390 2.58 -11.72 -21.50
N LYS A 391 2.14 -12.76 -20.79
CA LYS A 391 0.79 -13.33 -20.93
C LYS A 391 -0.31 -12.31 -20.65
N PHE A 392 -0.13 -11.48 -19.62
CA PHE A 392 -1.10 -10.46 -19.23
C PHE A 392 -0.85 -9.11 -19.93
N GLY A 393 0.22 -8.96 -20.69
CA GLY A 393 0.59 -7.69 -21.34
C GLY A 393 1.11 -6.63 -20.35
N ILE A 394 1.61 -7.05 -19.19
CA ILE A 394 2.14 -6.16 -18.16
C ILE A 394 3.64 -5.94 -18.41
N PRO A 395 4.10 -4.69 -18.58
CA PRO A 395 5.52 -4.42 -18.78
C PRO A 395 6.31 -4.77 -17.51
N VAL A 396 7.55 -5.23 -17.66
CA VAL A 396 8.49 -5.30 -16.54
C VAL A 396 9.15 -3.96 -16.27
N ASN A 397 9.62 -3.76 -15.04
CA ASN A 397 10.37 -2.56 -14.64
C ASN A 397 11.78 -2.94 -14.19
N ALA A 398 12.60 -1.93 -13.88
CA ALA A 398 13.97 -2.13 -13.44
C ALA A 398 14.05 -2.98 -12.14
N LYS A 399 13.04 -2.87 -11.26
CA LYS A 399 12.93 -3.68 -10.04
C LYS A 399 12.79 -5.18 -10.33
N THR A 400 12.13 -5.57 -11.43
CA THR A 400 12.05 -6.97 -11.86
C THR A 400 13.44 -7.53 -12.18
N PHE A 401 14.26 -6.77 -12.92
CA PHE A 401 15.63 -7.17 -13.27
C PHE A 401 16.52 -7.24 -12.04
N GLU A 402 16.44 -6.24 -11.17
CA GLU A 402 17.21 -6.17 -9.94
C GLU A 402 17.11 -7.47 -9.16
N HIS A 403 15.90 -7.93 -8.83
CA HIS A 403 15.72 -9.13 -8.01
C HIS A 403 16.18 -10.43 -8.68
N VAL A 404 15.98 -10.56 -10.00
CA VAL A 404 16.48 -11.73 -10.74
C VAL A 404 18.00 -11.73 -10.74
N VAL A 405 18.63 -10.59 -11.04
CA VAL A 405 20.09 -10.45 -11.04
C VAL A 405 20.66 -10.66 -9.64
N GLU A 406 20.02 -10.14 -8.59
CA GLU A 406 20.37 -10.37 -7.19
C GLU A 406 20.31 -11.85 -6.81
N HIS A 407 19.27 -12.56 -7.25
CA HIS A 407 19.16 -14.00 -7.04
C HIS A 407 20.30 -14.76 -7.73
N LEU A 408 20.59 -14.43 -8.99
CA LEU A 408 21.71 -15.03 -9.74
C LEU A 408 23.06 -14.73 -9.08
N ALA A 409 23.28 -13.48 -8.65
CA ALA A 409 24.49 -13.07 -7.95
C ALA A 409 24.67 -13.84 -6.63
N ARG A 410 23.59 -14.07 -5.85
CA ARG A 410 23.62 -14.93 -4.66
C ARG A 410 24.00 -16.37 -4.98
N LYS A 411 23.43 -16.96 -6.05
CA LYS A 411 23.79 -18.32 -6.50
C LYS A 411 25.26 -18.40 -6.88
N ILE A 412 25.75 -17.43 -7.65
CA ILE A 412 27.17 -17.33 -8.03
C ILE A 412 28.05 -17.20 -6.79
N HIS A 413 27.70 -16.32 -5.86
CA HIS A 413 28.47 -16.13 -4.64
C HIS A 413 28.56 -17.41 -3.79
N HIS A 414 27.46 -18.14 -3.65
CA HIS A 414 27.42 -19.37 -2.85
C HIS A 414 28.22 -20.52 -3.47
N ASN A 415 28.27 -20.63 -4.79
CA ASN A 415 29.07 -21.65 -5.48
C ASN A 415 29.69 -21.08 -6.77
N LYS A 416 30.75 -20.27 -6.60
CA LYS A 416 31.43 -19.55 -7.68
C LYS A 416 31.88 -20.50 -8.78
N ARG A 417 32.53 -21.61 -8.40
CA ARG A 417 33.04 -22.62 -9.34
C ARG A 417 31.95 -23.21 -10.23
N LYS A 418 30.78 -23.50 -9.67
CA LYS A 418 29.65 -24.06 -10.44
C LYS A 418 28.97 -23.03 -11.33
N TRP A 419 28.67 -21.84 -10.82
CA TRP A 419 27.73 -20.91 -11.47
C TRP A 419 28.40 -19.83 -12.30
N MET A 420 29.65 -19.48 -12.03
CA MET A 420 30.36 -18.42 -12.76
C MET A 420 30.57 -18.74 -14.24
N PRO A 421 31.01 -19.97 -14.63
CA PRO A 421 31.15 -20.34 -16.04
C PRO A 421 29.82 -20.30 -16.80
N VAL A 422 28.72 -20.62 -16.10
CA VAL A 422 27.37 -20.64 -16.67
C VAL A 422 26.92 -19.26 -17.14
N PHE A 423 27.19 -18.21 -16.35
CA PHE A 423 26.61 -16.88 -16.59
C PHE A 423 27.55 -15.85 -17.20
N LEU A 424 28.86 -15.98 -17.02
CA LEU A 424 29.80 -14.89 -17.32
C LEU A 424 30.80 -15.17 -18.45
N SER A 425 30.90 -16.42 -18.93
CA SER A 425 31.69 -16.85 -20.11
C SER A 425 33.10 -16.24 -20.24
N GLY A 426 33.73 -15.81 -19.14
CA GLY A 426 34.90 -14.93 -19.14
C GLY A 426 35.93 -15.26 -18.04
N PRO A 427 37.13 -14.65 -18.12
CA PRO A 427 38.30 -15.01 -17.31
C PRO A 427 38.07 -14.82 -15.81
N GLU A 428 38.86 -15.54 -15.02
CA GLU A 428 38.86 -15.62 -13.55
C GLU A 428 38.49 -14.28 -12.89
N LEU A 429 37.22 -14.16 -12.49
CA LEU A 429 36.82 -13.07 -11.60
C LEU A 429 37.45 -13.30 -10.25
N ASP A 430 37.86 -12.20 -9.62
CA ASP A 430 38.47 -12.21 -8.30
C ASP A 430 37.62 -13.03 -7.32
N GLU A 431 38.23 -14.07 -6.73
CA GLU A 431 37.59 -14.90 -5.71
C GLU A 431 37.14 -14.07 -4.50
N ASN A 432 37.66 -12.85 -4.33
CA ASN A 432 37.30 -11.91 -3.27
C ASN A 432 36.10 -11.00 -3.57
N MET A 433 35.43 -11.14 -4.73
CA MET A 433 34.24 -10.32 -5.01
C MET A 433 33.14 -10.54 -3.96
N GLU A 434 32.70 -9.43 -3.34
CA GLU A 434 31.61 -9.39 -2.36
C GLU A 434 30.27 -9.73 -3.00
N LEU A 435 29.33 -10.22 -2.18
CA LEU A 435 27.94 -10.34 -2.57
C LEU A 435 27.40 -8.95 -2.91
N MET A 436 26.80 -8.77 -4.09
CA MET A 436 26.32 -7.48 -4.61
C MET A 436 27.39 -6.50 -5.10
N ASP A 437 28.61 -6.96 -5.40
CA ASP A 437 29.62 -6.12 -6.07
C ASP A 437 29.03 -5.52 -7.38
N PRO A 438 29.02 -4.18 -7.54
CA PRO A 438 28.52 -3.51 -8.75
C PRO A 438 29.12 -4.04 -10.05
N ARG A 439 30.36 -4.53 -10.04
CA ARG A 439 31.04 -5.15 -11.18
C ARG A 439 30.37 -6.48 -11.54
N LEU A 440 30.02 -7.32 -10.57
CA LEU A 440 29.32 -8.59 -10.80
C LEU A 440 27.95 -8.34 -11.43
N LEU A 441 27.18 -7.41 -10.85
CA LEU A 441 25.86 -7.06 -11.36
C LEU A 441 25.94 -6.49 -12.79
N THR A 442 26.94 -5.64 -13.05
CA THR A 442 27.19 -5.09 -14.39
C THR A 442 27.56 -6.18 -15.39
N LEU A 443 28.40 -7.15 -15.01
CA LEU A 443 28.79 -8.27 -15.87
C LEU A 443 27.61 -9.19 -16.17
N LEU A 444 26.74 -9.47 -15.19
CA LEU A 444 25.51 -10.23 -15.40
C LEU A 444 24.55 -9.53 -16.36
N LEU A 445 24.32 -8.23 -16.18
CA LEU A 445 23.50 -7.46 -17.10
C LEU A 445 24.13 -7.37 -18.50
N ALA A 446 25.45 -7.30 -18.59
CA ALA A 446 26.17 -7.29 -19.86
C ALA A 446 26.09 -8.65 -20.58
N SER A 447 26.19 -9.77 -19.85
CA SER A 447 26.06 -11.11 -20.46
C SER A 447 24.66 -11.33 -21.00
N MET A 448 23.63 -10.85 -20.29
CA MET A 448 22.23 -10.83 -20.74
C MET A 448 22.03 -10.03 -22.05
N ARG A 449 22.81 -8.97 -22.29
CA ARG A 449 22.73 -8.16 -23.53
C ARG A 449 23.34 -8.84 -24.75
N ARG A 450 24.45 -9.57 -24.58
CA ARG A 450 25.24 -10.12 -25.70
C ARG A 450 24.43 -11.09 -26.57
N ASN A 451 23.43 -11.76 -25.98
CA ASN A 451 22.62 -12.76 -26.67
C ASN A 451 21.54 -12.18 -27.62
N ARG A 452 21.47 -10.85 -27.83
CA ARG A 452 20.31 -10.19 -28.46
C ARG A 452 20.63 -9.10 -29.51
N GLN A 453 21.88 -9.00 -30.00
CA GLN A 453 22.20 -8.03 -31.06
C GLN A 453 21.38 -8.35 -32.34
N GLY A 454 20.34 -7.55 -32.62
CA GLY A 454 19.52 -7.66 -33.84
C GLY A 454 18.00 -7.50 -33.65
N LEU A 455 17.47 -7.61 -32.43
CA LEU A 455 16.01 -7.63 -32.17
C LEU A 455 15.46 -6.31 -31.62
N GLY A 456 15.45 -5.24 -32.43
CA GLY A 456 14.59 -4.07 -32.19
C GLY A 456 14.77 -3.35 -30.83
N ARG A 457 13.84 -2.44 -30.50
CA ARG A 457 13.91 -1.47 -29.36
C ARG A 457 13.83 -2.09 -27.94
N CYS A 458 14.12 -3.37 -27.78
CA CYS A 458 14.10 -4.04 -26.48
C CYS A 458 15.45 -3.86 -25.76
N VAL A 459 15.42 -3.43 -24.50
CA VAL A 459 16.63 -3.02 -23.76
C VAL A 459 16.75 -3.80 -22.46
N VAL A 460 17.95 -4.29 -22.13
CA VAL A 460 18.28 -4.76 -20.77
C VAL A 460 18.76 -3.54 -19.97
N PRO A 461 18.17 -3.23 -18.80
CA PRO A 461 18.51 -2.02 -18.06
C PRO A 461 19.98 -2.02 -17.62
N THR A 462 20.59 -0.84 -17.48
CA THR A 462 21.92 -0.71 -16.85
C THR A 462 21.77 -0.79 -15.33
N LEU A 463 22.89 -1.00 -14.64
CA LEU A 463 22.91 -0.93 -13.18
C LEU A 463 22.50 0.47 -12.67
N ASP A 464 22.83 1.54 -13.39
CA ASP A 464 22.39 2.90 -13.05
C ASP A 464 20.89 3.09 -13.22
N MET A 465 20.26 2.45 -14.21
CA MET A 465 18.81 2.44 -14.36
C MET A 465 18.11 1.68 -13.24
N ILE A 466 18.70 0.56 -12.79
CA ILE A 466 18.20 -0.20 -11.64
C ILE A 466 18.31 0.62 -10.35
N ASN A 467 19.42 1.32 -10.16
CA ASN A 467 19.65 2.16 -8.98
C ASN A 467 18.96 3.54 -9.05
N GLU A 468 18.05 3.76 -10.00
CA GLU A 468 17.33 5.03 -10.19
C GLU A 468 18.26 6.25 -10.39
N LYS A 469 19.52 6.02 -10.78
CA LYS A 469 20.49 7.10 -11.12
C LYS A 469 20.28 7.62 -12.54
N THR A 470 19.67 6.80 -13.39
CA THR A 470 19.33 7.15 -14.77
C THR A 470 17.91 6.67 -15.06
N GLU A 471 17.09 7.51 -15.66
CA GLU A 471 15.73 7.10 -16.05
C GLU A 471 15.79 6.06 -17.17
N VAL A 472 14.93 5.04 -17.08
CA VAL A 472 14.68 4.16 -18.22
C VAL A 472 13.94 4.98 -19.28
N PRO A 473 14.44 5.08 -20.53
CA PRO A 473 13.77 5.86 -21.56
C PRO A 473 12.32 5.40 -21.69
N SER A 474 11.37 6.33 -21.66
CA SER A 474 9.94 6.02 -21.74
C SER A 474 9.56 5.26 -23.03
N SER A 475 10.38 5.38 -24.08
CA SER A 475 10.23 4.65 -25.34
C SER A 475 10.83 3.25 -25.35
N ALA A 476 11.65 2.89 -24.35
CA ALA A 476 12.30 1.58 -24.27
C ALA A 476 11.36 0.56 -23.62
N ARG A 477 11.22 -0.60 -24.25
CA ARG A 477 10.59 -1.76 -23.61
C ARG A 477 11.68 -2.65 -23.05
N LEU A 478 11.58 -3.01 -21.78
CA LEU A 478 12.57 -3.89 -21.18
C LEU A 478 12.36 -5.34 -21.67
N ASP A 479 13.42 -6.03 -22.10
CA ASP A 479 13.34 -7.40 -22.65
C ASP A 479 13.28 -8.45 -21.53
N LEU A 480 12.21 -9.23 -21.49
CA LEU A 480 12.06 -10.33 -20.53
C LEU A 480 12.91 -11.55 -20.85
N ALA A 481 13.26 -11.75 -22.12
CA ALA A 481 13.83 -13.01 -22.55
C ALA A 481 15.21 -13.30 -21.94
N PRO A 482 16.14 -12.34 -21.78
CA PRO A 482 17.40 -12.60 -21.10
C PRO A 482 17.24 -13.07 -19.64
N LEU A 483 16.21 -12.57 -18.94
CA LEU A 483 15.87 -13.05 -17.59
C LEU A 483 15.35 -14.50 -17.64
N GLY A 484 14.48 -14.80 -18.60
CA GLY A 484 13.96 -16.14 -18.83
C GLY A 484 15.05 -17.16 -19.17
N ASP A 485 15.97 -16.79 -20.06
CA ASP A 485 17.11 -17.63 -20.44
C ASP A 485 18.01 -17.90 -19.24
N ALA A 486 18.29 -16.89 -18.42
CA ALA A 486 19.10 -17.05 -17.21
C ALA A 486 18.43 -17.98 -16.18
N LEU A 487 17.14 -17.82 -15.92
CA LEU A 487 16.39 -18.72 -15.01
C LEU A 487 16.32 -20.15 -15.55
N LEU A 488 16.18 -20.31 -16.87
CA LEU A 488 16.22 -21.63 -17.51
C LEU A 488 17.59 -22.30 -17.33
N GLN A 489 18.69 -21.55 -17.43
CA GLN A 489 20.03 -22.07 -17.11
C GLN A 489 20.16 -22.45 -15.63
N VAL A 490 19.54 -21.69 -14.71
CA VAL A 490 19.48 -22.10 -13.29
C VAL A 490 18.76 -23.44 -13.15
N ALA A 491 17.61 -23.61 -13.81
CA ALA A 491 16.83 -24.84 -13.77
C ALA A 491 17.62 -26.05 -14.30
N TYR A 492 18.32 -25.92 -15.43
CA TYR A 492 19.17 -26.99 -15.96
C TYR A 492 20.26 -27.42 -14.98
N ASN A 493 21.01 -26.46 -14.45
CA ASN A 493 22.12 -26.74 -13.53
C ASN A 493 21.67 -27.27 -12.15
N ALA A 494 20.40 -27.05 -11.77
CA ALA A 494 19.83 -27.65 -10.57
C ALA A 494 19.62 -29.17 -10.72
N LYS A 495 19.43 -29.68 -11.95
CA LYS A 495 19.27 -31.12 -12.24
C LYS A 495 20.57 -31.87 -12.49
N GLY A 496 21.71 -31.18 -12.54
CA GLY A 496 23.03 -31.78 -12.78
C GLY A 496 23.59 -31.44 -14.16
N GLU A 497 24.36 -32.36 -14.73
CA GLU A 497 24.94 -32.19 -16.07
C GLU A 497 23.87 -32.10 -17.15
N ARG A 498 24.08 -31.21 -18.12
CA ARG A 498 23.12 -30.99 -19.20
C ARG A 498 23.17 -32.14 -20.19
N THR A 499 22.28 -33.11 -20.00
CA THR A 499 22.02 -34.22 -20.92
C THR A 499 20.72 -33.99 -21.70
N ARG A 500 20.52 -34.73 -22.80
CA ARG A 500 19.24 -34.73 -23.54
C ARG A 500 18.05 -35.06 -22.64
N ASP A 501 18.25 -35.95 -21.66
CA ASP A 501 17.22 -36.36 -20.71
C ASP A 501 16.90 -35.24 -19.72
N SER A 502 17.92 -34.54 -19.21
CA SER A 502 17.72 -33.34 -18.37
C SER A 502 16.98 -32.23 -19.13
N ASP A 503 17.27 -32.07 -20.43
CA ASP A 503 16.62 -31.11 -21.32
C ASP A 503 15.11 -31.41 -21.46
N GLN A 504 14.76 -32.68 -21.66
CA GLN A 504 13.37 -33.13 -21.72
C GLN A 504 12.67 -33.05 -20.36
N ALA A 505 13.36 -33.38 -19.27
CA ALA A 505 12.81 -33.33 -17.92
C ALA A 505 12.43 -31.90 -17.53
N ILE A 506 13.32 -30.91 -17.76
CA ILE A 506 13.01 -29.50 -17.48
C ILE A 506 11.91 -28.97 -18.39
N LYS A 507 11.87 -29.34 -19.68
CA LYS A 507 10.77 -28.95 -20.58
C LYS A 507 9.42 -29.47 -20.07
N ARG A 508 9.38 -30.73 -19.63
CA ARG A 508 8.19 -31.33 -19.02
C ARG A 508 7.80 -30.59 -17.74
N GLU A 509 8.75 -30.35 -16.84
CA GLU A 509 8.50 -29.66 -15.57
C GLU A 509 7.99 -28.23 -15.78
N VAL A 510 8.54 -27.50 -16.75
CA VAL A 510 8.05 -26.17 -17.15
C VAL A 510 6.63 -26.24 -17.72
N SER A 511 6.32 -27.25 -18.52
CA SER A 511 4.99 -27.46 -19.07
C SER A 511 3.96 -27.79 -17.99
N GLU A 512 4.30 -28.69 -17.06
CA GLU A 512 3.46 -29.06 -15.92
C GLU A 512 3.23 -27.88 -14.98
N ALA A 513 4.30 -27.12 -14.66
CA ALA A 513 4.19 -25.91 -13.86
C ALA A 513 3.33 -24.85 -14.55
N ALA A 514 3.48 -24.66 -15.87
CA ALA A 514 2.65 -23.73 -16.62
C ALA A 514 1.17 -24.14 -16.64
N ALA A 515 0.88 -25.44 -16.86
CA ALA A 515 -0.48 -25.97 -16.83
C ALA A 515 -1.13 -25.79 -15.45
N LEU A 516 -0.35 -25.95 -14.37
CA LEU A 516 -0.85 -25.73 -13.02
C LEU A 516 -1.08 -24.24 -12.71
N MET A 517 -0.11 -23.39 -13.03
CA MET A 517 -0.08 -21.97 -12.63
C MET A 517 -0.95 -21.08 -13.49
N PHE A 518 -1.23 -21.47 -14.73
CA PHE A 518 -2.09 -20.73 -15.64
C PHE A 518 -3.39 -21.51 -15.86
N PRO A 519 -4.42 -21.25 -15.05
CA PRO A 519 -5.71 -21.88 -15.26
C PRO A 519 -6.28 -21.46 -16.63
N GLU A 520 -7.05 -22.35 -17.24
CA GLU A 520 -7.74 -22.13 -18.52
C GLU A 520 -8.91 -21.17 -18.30
N VAL A 521 -8.62 -19.88 -18.16
CA VAL A 521 -9.64 -18.85 -17.92
C VAL A 521 -9.29 -17.58 -18.71
N PRO A 522 -10.27 -16.82 -19.23
CA PRO A 522 -10.01 -15.62 -20.02
C PRO A 522 -9.21 -14.57 -19.23
N THR A 523 -7.96 -14.33 -19.60
CA THR A 523 -7.09 -13.43 -18.83
C THR A 523 -7.16 -11.98 -19.31
N LYS A 524 -7.03 -11.01 -18.40
CA LYS A 524 -6.82 -9.59 -18.73
C LYS A 524 -5.67 -9.46 -19.72
N ASN A 525 -5.92 -8.83 -20.86
CA ASN A 525 -4.87 -8.51 -21.82
C ASN A 525 -4.75 -7.00 -21.94
N TYR A 526 -3.72 -6.43 -21.32
CA TYR A 526 -3.44 -4.98 -21.38
C TYR A 526 -2.96 -4.50 -22.76
N GLN A 527 -2.81 -5.41 -23.74
CA GLN A 527 -2.52 -5.04 -25.12
C GLN A 527 -3.79 -4.53 -25.84
N SER A 528 -4.18 -3.28 -25.57
CA SER A 528 -5.31 -2.65 -26.26
C SER A 528 -4.97 -2.34 -27.73
N THR A 529 -5.63 -3.08 -28.64
CA THR A 529 -6.51 -2.60 -29.74
C THR A 529 -6.22 -1.28 -30.50
N GLY A 530 -5.00 -0.75 -30.49
CA GLY A 530 -4.73 0.61 -30.99
C GLY A 530 -3.48 0.80 -31.85
N ARG A 531 -3.01 -0.23 -32.57
CA ARG A 531 -2.16 -0.18 -33.78
C ARG A 531 -1.74 -1.61 -34.11
N ARG A 532 -1.99 -2.07 -35.35
CA ARG A 532 -1.50 -3.37 -35.86
C ARG A 532 0.01 -3.45 -35.64
N LEU A 533 0.40 -4.14 -34.57
CA LEU A 533 1.74 -4.66 -34.34
C LEU A 533 1.63 -6.17 -34.61
N GLY A 534 2.57 -6.71 -35.39
CA GLY A 534 2.49 -8.03 -36.02
C GLY A 534 2.15 -9.18 -35.07
N ASN A 535 1.42 -10.15 -35.62
CA ASN A 535 0.89 -11.38 -35.02
C ASN A 535 1.68 -11.96 -33.84
N PRO A 536 1.02 -12.32 -32.73
CA PRO A 536 1.43 -13.44 -31.91
C PRO A 536 0.86 -14.77 -32.46
N LEU A 537 1.63 -15.84 -32.23
CA LEU A 537 1.36 -17.22 -32.64
C LEU A 537 0.13 -17.84 -31.94
N VAL A 538 -0.74 -18.46 -32.75
CA VAL A 538 -1.62 -19.65 -32.62
C VAL A 538 -2.39 -19.93 -31.31
N TYR A 539 -3.71 -20.10 -31.50
CA TYR A 539 -4.87 -20.30 -30.62
C TYR A 539 -4.96 -21.61 -29.80
N LEU A 540 -5.74 -21.57 -28.70
CA LEU A 540 -6.60 -22.66 -28.19
C LEU A 540 -7.92 -22.07 -27.64
N GLU A 541 -9.07 -22.68 -27.95
CA GLU A 541 -10.46 -22.26 -27.61
C GLU A 541 -11.03 -22.98 -26.35
N PRO A 542 -12.10 -22.44 -25.67
CA PRO A 542 -12.64 -22.94 -24.40
C PRO A 542 -14.06 -23.59 -24.47
N TRP A 543 -14.47 -24.28 -23.39
CA TRP A 543 -15.82 -24.82 -23.14
C TRP A 543 -16.29 -24.51 -21.70
N GLU A 544 -17.60 -24.29 -21.51
CA GLU A 544 -18.29 -23.87 -20.27
C GLU A 544 -19.18 -24.99 -19.68
N ASP A 545 -19.44 -24.93 -18.36
CA ASP A 545 -20.81 -25.04 -17.78
C ASP A 545 -20.81 -24.73 -16.25
N GLU A 546 -21.85 -24.01 -15.81
CA GLU A 546 -22.12 -23.54 -14.44
C GLU A 546 -22.92 -24.56 -13.59
N VAL A 547 -22.75 -24.52 -12.26
CA VAL A 547 -23.79 -24.92 -11.30
C VAL A 547 -23.80 -24.00 -10.06
N SER A 548 -25.03 -23.72 -9.64
CA SER A 548 -25.58 -22.83 -8.61
C SER A 548 -25.22 -23.14 -7.14
N ASP A 549 -25.23 -22.06 -6.34
CA ASP A 549 -24.93 -21.99 -4.90
C ASP A 549 -26.17 -21.63 -4.07
N ASP A 550 -26.35 -22.22 -2.88
CA ASP A 550 -27.01 -21.59 -1.71
C ASP A 550 -26.71 -22.35 -0.40
N ALA A 551 -25.51 -22.18 0.16
CA ALA A 551 -25.17 -22.71 1.50
C ALA A 551 -24.07 -21.92 2.27
N ALA A 552 -23.41 -20.95 1.63
CA ALA A 552 -22.08 -20.55 2.07
C ALA A 552 -22.01 -19.46 3.16
N LEU A 553 -23.11 -18.73 3.42
CA LEU A 553 -23.15 -17.71 4.47
C LEU A 553 -23.12 -18.26 5.90
N ARG A 554 -23.48 -19.54 6.12
CA ARG A 554 -23.46 -20.16 7.46
C ARG A 554 -22.09 -20.75 7.84
N LEU A 555 -21.21 -20.96 6.86
CA LEU A 555 -19.92 -21.63 7.07
C LEU A 555 -18.84 -20.67 7.61
N ALA A 556 -18.84 -19.41 7.15
CA ALA A 556 -17.82 -18.42 7.49
C ALA A 556 -17.75 -18.10 9.00
N PHE A 557 -18.89 -18.04 9.70
CA PHE A 557 -18.93 -17.73 11.14
C PHE A 557 -18.62 -18.93 12.04
N SER A 558 -18.86 -20.17 11.57
CA SER A 558 -18.51 -21.38 12.32
C SER A 558 -17.01 -21.63 12.32
N ILE A 559 -16.35 -21.45 11.17
CA ILE A 559 -14.92 -21.73 10.98
C ILE A 559 -14.05 -20.76 11.79
N VAL A 560 -14.35 -19.46 11.79
CA VAL A 560 -13.53 -18.48 12.56
C VAL A 560 -13.62 -18.75 14.07
N GLY A 561 -14.79 -19.15 14.59
CA GLY A 561 -14.96 -19.52 16.00
C GLY A 561 -14.27 -20.83 16.39
N THR A 562 -14.32 -21.86 15.54
CA THR A 562 -13.68 -23.16 15.84
C THR A 562 -12.16 -23.13 15.74
N TYR A 563 -11.59 -22.32 14.85
CA TYR A 563 -10.13 -22.21 14.70
C TYR A 563 -9.45 -21.35 15.77
N LEU A 564 -10.17 -20.44 16.43
CA LEU A 564 -9.65 -19.69 17.58
C LEU A 564 -9.68 -20.51 18.88
N GLN A 565 -10.64 -21.43 19.03
CA GLN A 565 -10.82 -22.23 20.25
C GLN A 565 -10.00 -23.52 20.35
N ARG A 566 -9.38 -24.03 19.25
CA ARG A 566 -8.57 -25.26 19.32
C ARG A 566 -7.08 -24.98 19.55
N PRO A 567 -6.47 -25.45 20.66
CA PRO A 567 -5.03 -25.57 20.72
C PRO A 567 -4.58 -26.68 19.76
N ILE A 568 -3.72 -26.35 18.78
CA ILE A 568 -3.07 -27.29 17.84
C ILE A 568 -1.99 -28.14 18.57
N LEU A 569 -2.25 -28.56 19.82
CA LEU A 569 -1.32 -29.39 20.60
C LEU A 569 -1.87 -30.80 20.91
N ALA A 570 -3.07 -31.16 20.44
CA ALA A 570 -3.69 -32.45 20.76
C ALA A 570 -3.54 -33.55 19.69
N THR A 571 -2.75 -33.34 18.62
CA THR A 571 -2.57 -34.34 17.53
C THR A 571 -1.11 -34.74 17.28
N LEU A 572 -0.22 -34.53 18.24
CA LEU A 572 1.19 -34.97 18.16
C LEU A 572 1.67 -35.73 19.41
N SER A 573 0.78 -36.36 20.19
CA SER A 573 1.17 -37.23 21.31
C SER A 573 0.69 -38.68 21.21
N ASP A 574 0.10 -39.10 20.08
CA ASP A 574 -0.21 -40.51 19.82
C ASP A 574 0.18 -40.83 18.37
N GLN A 575 1.49 -41.03 18.15
CA GLN A 575 2.07 -41.92 17.14
C GLN A 575 3.56 -42.10 17.38
#